data_AF-A0A2N2JCV1-F1
#
_entry.id   AF-A0A2N2JCV1-F1
#
_cell.length_a   1.000
_cell.length_b   1.000
_cell.length_c   1.000
_cell.angle_alpha   90.00
_cell.angle_beta   90.00
_cell.angle_gamma   90.00
#
_symmetry.space_group_name_H-M   'P 1'
#
loop_
_entity.id
_entity.type
_entity.pdbx_description
1 polymer ?
#
loop_
_entity_poly.entity_id
_entity_poly.type
_entity_poly.pdbx_seq_one_letter_code
_entity_poly.pdbx_strand_id
1 'polypeptide(L)'
;MAIAPSRRETRILATAGSGDPLLTARLLGRIHHPRALPTLLETLALWEGRKVHAVLAADDRLPLFGPNPWTDLDGHGDTPLYSLDLTLLSSIRRRRGLPGLGSFRDLHALLVREVAR
;
A
#
# COMPACT_ATOMS: atom_id res chain seq x y z
N MET A 1 3.60 3.51 4.84
CA MET A 1 3.72 2.27 4.03
C MET A 1 2.87 2.40 2.78
N ALA A 2 3.38 1.98 1.63
CA ALA A 2 2.71 2.07 0.34
C ALA A 2 2.57 0.67 -0.26
N ILE A 3 1.37 0.36 -0.75
CA ILE A 3 0.99 -0.94 -1.28
C ILE A 3 0.42 -0.72 -2.67
N ALA A 4 1.01 -1.34 -3.69
CA ALA A 4 0.55 -1.26 -5.08
C ALA A 4 0.31 -2.66 -5.64
N PRO A 5 -0.93 -3.19 -5.52
CA PRO A 5 -1.32 -4.43 -6.17
C PRO A 5 -1.40 -4.28 -7.69
N SER A 6 -1.12 -5.37 -8.39
CA SER A 6 -1.31 -5.54 -9.83
C SER A 6 -1.76 -6.98 -10.11
N ARG A 7 -2.11 -7.29 -11.37
CA ARG A 7 -2.48 -8.65 -11.76
C ARG A 7 -1.38 -9.69 -11.54
N ARG A 8 -0.10 -9.29 -11.54
CA ARG A 8 1.04 -10.21 -11.44
C ARG A 8 1.62 -10.25 -10.03
N GLU A 9 1.69 -9.10 -9.38
CA GLU A 9 2.34 -8.97 -8.09
C GLU A 9 1.77 -7.81 -7.28
N THR A 10 1.99 -7.86 -5.97
CA THR A 10 1.79 -6.75 -5.05
C THR A 10 3.15 -6.21 -4.63
N ARG A 11 3.40 -4.93 -4.92
CA ARG A 11 4.62 -4.25 -4.47
C ARG A 11 4.34 -3.52 -3.17
N ILE A 12 5.24 -3.68 -2.20
CA ILE A 12 5.12 -3.09 -0.87
C ILE A 12 6.39 -2.33 -0.53
N LEU A 13 6.24 -1.09 -0.05
CA LEU A 13 7.30 -0.28 0.52
C LEU A 13 6.86 0.26 1.89
N ALA A 14 7.52 -0.18 2.96
CA ALA A 14 7.38 0.41 4.29
C ALA A 14 8.66 1.16 4.66
N THR A 15 8.50 2.31 5.32
CA THR A 15 9.60 3.18 5.72
C THR A 15 9.52 3.52 7.20
N ALA A 16 10.69 3.75 7.79
CA ALA A 16 10.87 4.34 9.10
C ALA A 16 10.32 5.76 9.14
N GLY A 17 10.16 6.34 10.33
CA GLY A 17 9.84 7.76 10.48
C GLY A 17 10.91 8.67 9.87
N SER A 18 12.16 8.19 9.81
CA SER A 18 13.29 8.82 9.11
C SER A 18 13.20 8.77 7.59
N GLY A 19 12.30 7.95 7.03
CA GLY A 19 12.23 7.67 5.60
C GLY A 19 13.06 6.46 5.15
N ASP A 20 13.87 5.87 6.03
CA ASP A 20 14.68 4.69 5.71
C ASP A 20 13.79 3.48 5.39
N PRO A 21 14.12 2.65 4.38
CA PRO A 21 13.30 1.48 4.04
C PRO A 21 13.37 0.43 5.14
N LEU A 22 12.20 0.03 5.65
CA LEU A 22 12.04 -1.09 6.60
C LEU A 22 11.72 -2.40 5.90
N LEU A 23 10.84 -2.32 4.90
CA LEU A 23 10.41 -3.48 4.13
C LEU A 23 10.21 -3.08 2.67
N THR A 24 10.85 -3.83 1.78
CA THR A 24 10.61 -3.78 0.35
C THR A 24 10.28 -5.18 -0.11
N ALA A 25 9.08 -5.39 -0.66
CA ALA A 25 8.62 -6.74 -1.02
C ALA A 25 7.85 -6.76 -2.35
N ARG A 26 7.96 -7.90 -3.03
CA ARG A 26 7.13 -8.30 -4.17
C ARG A 26 6.41 -9.59 -3.79
N LEU A 27 5.11 -9.50 -3.59
CA LEU A 27 4.25 -10.63 -3.23
C LEU A 27 3.36 -11.00 -4.41
N LEU A 28 2.61 -12.10 -4.29
CA LEU A 28 1.61 -12.47 -5.29
C LEU A 28 0.58 -11.33 -5.48
N GLY A 29 0.09 -11.15 -6.71
CA GLY A 29 -0.88 -10.10 -7.05
C GLY A 29 -2.26 -10.29 -6.43
N ARG A 30 -2.57 -11.51 -5.98
CA ARG A 30 -3.80 -11.84 -5.26
C ARG A 30 -3.52 -12.08 -3.77
N ILE A 31 -4.38 -11.52 -2.91
CA ILE A 31 -4.46 -11.95 -1.52
C ILE A 31 -5.22 -13.28 -1.48
N HIS A 32 -4.61 -14.29 -0.87
CA HIS A 32 -5.22 -15.62 -0.70
C HIS A 32 -6.07 -15.76 0.57
N HIS A 33 -5.89 -14.86 1.54
CA HIS A 33 -6.56 -14.94 2.83
C HIS A 33 -6.88 -13.52 3.35
N PRO A 34 -8.11 -13.24 3.81
CA PRO A 34 -8.54 -11.89 4.18
C PRO A 34 -7.70 -11.26 5.30
N ARG A 35 -7.14 -12.09 6.21
CA ARG A 35 -6.24 -11.63 7.28
C ARG A 35 -4.83 -11.28 6.81
N ALA A 36 -4.41 -11.62 5.59
CA ALA A 36 -3.01 -11.51 5.20
C ALA A 36 -2.48 -10.07 5.28
N LEU A 37 -3.23 -9.10 4.75
CA LEU A 37 -2.82 -7.70 4.82
C LEU A 37 -2.96 -7.12 6.25
N PRO A 38 -4.11 -7.27 6.95
CA PRO A 38 -4.21 -6.86 8.35
C PRO A 38 -3.09 -7.41 9.23
N THR A 39 -2.79 -8.71 9.12
CA THR A 39 -1.73 -9.36 9.91
C THR A 39 -0.34 -8.81 9.56
N LEU A 40 -0.06 -8.50 8.30
CA LEU A 40 1.21 -7.85 7.94
C LEU A 40 1.32 -6.46 8.58
N LEU A 41 0.26 -5.65 8.53
CA LEU A 41 0.23 -4.31 9.12
C LEU A 41 0.35 -4.36 10.65
N GLU A 42 -0.42 -5.23 11.31
CA GLU A 42 -0.35 -5.50 12.75
C GLU A 42 1.07 -5.94 13.14
N THR A 43 1.66 -6.88 12.40
CA THR A 43 3.03 -7.37 12.67
C THR A 43 4.04 -6.25 12.60
N LEU A 44 4.00 -5.43 11.54
CA LEU A 44 4.92 -4.29 11.40
C LEU A 44 4.72 -3.26 12.52
N ALA A 45 3.47 -2.98 12.90
CA ALA A 45 3.16 -2.05 13.98
C ALA A 45 3.70 -2.53 15.34
N LEU A 46 3.54 -3.82 15.63
CA LEU A 46 4.05 -4.44 16.85
C LEU A 46 5.58 -4.47 16.85
N TRP A 47 6.21 -4.78 15.72
CA TRP A 47 7.68 -4.83 15.61
C TRP A 47 8.31 -3.46 15.79
N GLU A 48 7.71 -2.42 15.21
CA GLU A 48 8.19 -1.04 15.27
C GLU A 48 7.74 -0.29 16.55
N GLY A 49 6.84 -0.89 17.35
CA GLY A 49 6.25 -0.25 18.52
C GLY A 49 5.44 1.02 18.20
N ARG A 50 4.94 1.16 16.97
CA ARG A 50 4.23 2.36 16.50
C ARG A 50 3.15 2.04 15.48
N LYS A 51 2.13 2.90 15.41
CA LYS A 51 1.04 2.77 14.45
C LYS A 51 1.56 2.83 13.02
N VAL A 52 1.13 1.89 12.17
CA VAL A 52 1.48 1.86 10.75
C VAL A 52 0.44 2.62 9.94
N HIS A 53 0.86 3.66 9.24
CA HIS A 53 0.02 4.34 8.25
C HIS A 53 0.27 3.74 6.88
N ALA A 54 -0.72 3.08 6.29
CA ALA A 54 -0.63 2.42 5.01
C ALA A 54 -1.51 3.10 3.96
N VAL A 55 -1.02 3.15 2.72
CA VAL A 55 -1.76 3.65 1.58
C VAL A 55 -1.80 2.57 0.51
N LEU A 56 -3.00 2.23 0.07
CA LEU A 56 -3.26 1.29 -1.01
C LEU A 56 -3.53 2.04 -2.31
N ALA A 57 -2.64 1.82 -3.28
CA ALA A 57 -2.72 2.40 -4.59
C ALA A 57 -3.59 1.52 -5.50
N ALA A 58 -4.82 1.94 -5.75
CA ALA A 58 -5.71 1.27 -6.69
C ALA A 58 -5.32 1.65 -8.13
N ASP A 59 -4.90 0.65 -8.92
CA ASP A 59 -4.77 0.78 -10.38
C ASP A 59 -6.17 0.82 -11.00
N ASP A 60 -6.39 1.69 -11.99
CA ASP A 60 -7.68 1.82 -12.70
C ASP A 60 -8.07 0.53 -13.46
N ARG A 61 -7.13 -0.43 -13.55
CA ARG A 61 -7.30 -1.76 -14.15
C ARG A 61 -7.60 -2.88 -13.15
N LEU A 62 -7.54 -2.59 -11.85
CA LEU A 62 -8.20 -3.45 -10.86
C LEU A 62 -9.70 -3.21 -11.03
N PRO A 63 -10.54 -4.26 -11.04
CA PRO A 63 -11.97 -4.05 -11.00
C PRO A 63 -12.29 -3.31 -9.69
N LEU A 64 -12.45 -1.98 -9.80
CA LEU A 64 -12.97 -1.13 -8.73
C LEU A 64 -14.42 -1.50 -8.39
N PHE A 65 -15.06 -2.30 -9.27
CA PHE A 65 -16.41 -2.82 -9.12
C PHE A 65 -16.39 -4.35 -9.29
N GLY A 66 -16.58 -5.07 -8.17
CA GLY A 66 -16.54 -6.52 -8.02
C GLY A 66 -16.04 -6.90 -6.62
N PRO A 67 -16.22 -8.15 -6.14
CA PRO A 67 -15.64 -8.58 -4.86
C PRO A 67 -14.12 -8.50 -4.98
N ASN A 68 -13.57 -7.40 -4.52
CA ASN A 68 -12.16 -7.13 -4.56
C ASN A 68 -11.62 -7.36 -3.14
N PRO A 69 -10.72 -8.34 -2.93
CA PRO A 69 -10.18 -8.63 -1.60
C PRO A 69 -9.41 -7.45 -1.00
N TRP A 70 -9.12 -6.43 -1.80
CA TRP A 70 -8.51 -5.17 -1.39
C TRP A 70 -9.54 -4.10 -0.96
N THR A 71 -10.80 -4.19 -1.41
CA THR A 71 -11.90 -3.28 -0.97
C THR A 71 -12.71 -3.88 0.17
N ASP A 72 -12.81 -5.20 0.32
CA ASP A 72 -13.47 -5.83 1.50
C ASP A 72 -12.76 -5.55 2.85
N LEU A 73 -11.74 -4.68 2.85
CA LEU A 73 -11.11 -4.11 4.04
C LEU A 73 -11.89 -2.92 4.61
N ASP A 74 -13.05 -2.57 4.03
CA ASP A 74 -13.91 -1.43 4.36
C ASP A 74 -14.32 -1.29 5.85
N GLY A 75 -14.06 -2.30 6.70
CA GLY A 75 -14.26 -2.25 8.16
C GLY A 75 -13.00 -2.12 9.02
N HIS A 76 -11.81 -2.11 8.43
CA HIS A 76 -10.51 -2.17 9.12
C HIS A 76 -9.59 -0.97 8.84
N GLY A 77 -10.11 0.09 8.21
CA GLY A 77 -9.33 1.23 7.74
C GLY A 77 -8.65 2.06 8.83
N ASP A 78 -9.13 1.99 10.07
CA ASP A 78 -8.49 2.68 11.19
C ASP A 78 -8.58 1.87 12.49
N THR A 79 -7.43 1.48 13.03
CA THR A 79 -7.27 0.71 14.26
C THR A 79 -6.18 1.33 15.13
N PRO A 80 -6.01 0.90 16.39
CA PRO A 80 -4.87 1.33 17.20
C PRO A 80 -3.50 0.97 16.61
N LEU A 81 -3.41 -0.09 15.81
CA LEU A 81 -2.14 -0.60 15.25
C LEU A 81 -1.85 -0.07 13.85
N TYR A 82 -2.88 0.19 13.04
CA TYR A 82 -2.67 0.72 11.69
C TYR A 82 -3.85 1.53 11.18
N SER A 83 -3.58 2.41 10.21
CA SER A 83 -4.59 2.99 9.33
C SER A 83 -4.31 2.59 7.88
N LEU A 84 -5.35 2.47 7.06
CA LEU A 84 -5.27 2.11 5.65
C LEU A 84 -6.12 3.07 4.82
N ASP A 85 -5.44 3.90 4.03
CA ASP A 85 -6.07 4.83 3.10
C ASP A 85 -6.05 4.28 1.67
N LEU A 86 -7.11 4.56 0.90
CA LEU A 86 -7.20 4.19 -0.51
C LEU A 86 -6.90 5.40 -1.40
N THR A 87 -6.03 5.24 -2.39
CA THR A 87 -5.72 6.29 -3.38
C THR A 87 -5.69 5.74 -4.81
N LEU A 88 -6.16 6.52 -5.78
CA LEU A 88 -6.18 6.12 -7.19
C LEU A 88 -4.86 6.49 -7.89
N LEU A 89 -4.22 5.51 -8.53
CA LEU A 89 -2.96 5.69 -9.27
C LEU A 89 -3.10 6.61 -10.49
N SER A 90 -4.29 6.74 -11.08
CA SER A 90 -4.58 7.73 -12.15
C SER A 90 -4.28 9.17 -11.74
N SER A 91 -4.44 9.50 -10.46
CA SER A 91 -4.11 10.83 -9.93
C SER A 91 -2.60 11.12 -9.98
N ILE A 92 -1.77 10.07 -9.91
CA ILE A 92 -0.31 10.16 -9.90
C ILE A 92 0.23 10.23 -11.33
N ARG A 93 -0.32 9.41 -12.24
CA ARG A 93 0.08 9.39 -13.67
C ARG A 93 -0.19 10.72 -14.40
N ARG A 94 -1.25 11.45 -14.05
CA ARG A 94 -1.62 12.70 -14.75
C ARG A 94 -0.69 13.90 -14.50
N ARG A 95 0.20 13.85 -13.50
CA ARG A 95 1.08 14.99 -13.17
C ARG A 95 2.58 14.74 -13.31
N ARG A 96 3.03 13.48 -13.34
CA ARG A 96 4.42 13.15 -13.64
C ARG A 96 4.46 11.89 -14.49
N GLY A 97 5.05 12.00 -15.67
CA GLY A 97 5.55 10.83 -16.40
C GLY A 97 6.56 10.12 -15.51
N LEU A 98 6.14 9.02 -14.88
CA LEU A 98 7.00 8.14 -14.09
C LEU A 98 7.38 6.97 -15.00
N PRO A 99 8.56 7.00 -15.65
CA PRO A 99 9.04 5.87 -16.41
C PRO A 99 9.52 4.81 -15.41
N GLY A 100 8.99 3.58 -15.55
CA GLY A 100 9.53 2.39 -14.88
C GLY A 100 8.75 1.94 -13.64
N LEU A 101 7.90 0.93 -13.84
CA LEU A 101 7.29 0.10 -12.79
C LEU A 101 8.30 -0.78 -12.01
N GLY A 102 9.61 -0.59 -12.20
CA GLY A 102 10.65 -1.53 -11.77
C GLY A 102 11.40 -1.20 -10.48
N SER A 103 11.33 0.05 -9.97
CA SER A 103 12.33 0.53 -8.97
C SER A 103 11.78 1.00 -7.62
N PHE A 104 10.51 0.72 -7.27
CA PHE A 104 9.83 1.22 -6.05
C PHE A 104 9.81 2.75 -5.88
N ARG A 105 10.40 3.51 -6.81
CA ARG A 105 10.47 4.97 -6.81
C ARG A 105 9.08 5.61 -6.87
N ASP A 106 8.16 4.96 -7.57
CA ASP A 106 6.75 5.32 -7.61
C ASP A 106 6.07 5.17 -6.23
N LEU A 107 6.39 4.11 -5.49
CA LEU A 107 5.89 3.92 -4.12
C LEU A 107 6.52 4.90 -3.13
N HIS A 108 7.80 5.23 -3.29
CA HIS A 108 8.43 6.28 -2.49
C HIS A 108 7.77 7.65 -2.74
N ALA A 109 7.48 7.98 -4.00
CA ALA A 109 6.75 9.20 -4.35
C ALA A 109 5.33 9.22 -3.77
N LEU A 110 4.66 8.06 -3.72
CA LEU A 110 3.36 7.92 -3.08
C LEU A 110 3.42 8.16 -1.57
N LEU A 111 4.40 7.58 -0.88
CA LEU A 111 4.61 7.80 0.57
C LEU A 111 4.83 9.28 0.88
N VAL A 112 5.74 9.94 0.15
CA VAL A 112 6.04 11.36 0.37
C VAL A 112 4.80 12.24 0.19
N ARG A 113 3.90 11.88 -0.72
CA ARG A 113 2.69 12.68 -1.00
C ARG A 113 1.61 12.53 0.07
N GLU A 114 1.33 11.30 0.50
CA GLU A 114 0.20 11.01 1.39
C GLU A 114 0.58 11.14 2.87
N VAL A 115 1.85 10.93 3.24
CA VAL A 115 2.32 11.12 4.63
C VAL A 115 2.55 12.62 4.96
N ALA A 116 2.75 13.47 3.95
CA ALA A 116 2.92 14.92 4.12
C ALA A 116 1.59 15.69 4.20
N ARG A 117 0.46 14.99 4.29
CA ARG A 117 -0.89 15.56 4.38
C ARG A 117 -1.45 15.37 5.79
#